data_AF-A0A919CIM4-F1
#
_entry.id   AF-A0A919CIM4-F1
#
_cell.length_a   1.000
_cell.length_b   1.000
_cell.length_c   1.000
_cell.angle_alpha   90.00
_cell.angle_beta   90.00
_cell.angle_gamma   90.00
#
_symmetry.space_group_name_H-M   'P 1'
#
loop_
_entity.id
_entity.type
_entity.pdbx_description
1 polymer ?
#
loop_
_entity_poly.entity_id
_entity_poly.type
_entity_poly.pdbx_seq_one_letter_code
_entity_poly.pdbx_strand_id
1 'polypeptide(L)' 'MRALKAIGAAALGLIAGGAVGFALSEVLAVLLLVLGGGELPEWAPALRYFLPLFAAFGLICAPVLVSRERK' A
#
# COMPACT_ATOMS: atom_id res chain seq x y z
N MET A 1 0.20 14.21 -23.93
CA MET A 1 -0.93 13.61 -23.17
C MET A 1 -0.66 12.22 -22.58
N ARG A 2 0.11 11.33 -23.22
CA ARG A 2 0.37 9.96 -22.69
C ARG A 2 1.14 9.95 -21.36
N ALA A 3 2.22 10.73 -21.26
CA ALA A 3 3.01 10.87 -20.04
C ALA A 3 2.16 11.38 -18.85
N LEU A 4 1.29 12.37 -19.08
CA LEU A 4 0.43 12.93 -18.04
C LEU A 4 -0.55 11.89 -17.45
N LYS A 5 -1.10 11.00 -18.29
CA LYS A 5 -1.98 9.91 -17.82
C LYS A 5 -1.22 8.86 -17.01
N ALA A 6 0.00 8.52 -17.43
CA ALA A 6 0.85 7.58 -16.68
C ALA A 6 1.27 8.15 -15.32
N ILE A 7 1.63 9.44 -15.28
CA ILE A 7 1.97 10.15 -14.02
C ILE A 7 0.74 10.22 -13.11
N GLY A 8 -0.43 10.56 -13.65
CA GLY A 8 -1.68 10.57 -12.90
C GLY A 8 -2.04 9.19 -12.32
N ALA A 9 -1.90 8.14 -13.11
CA ALA A 9 -2.11 6.76 -12.67
C ALA A 9 -1.09 6.34 -11.60
N ALA A 10 0.18 6.71 -11.74
CA ALA A 10 1.22 6.45 -10.75
C ALA A 10 0.95 7.17 -9.42
N ALA A 11 0.52 8.43 -9.46
CA ALA A 11 0.15 9.19 -8.26
C ALA A 11 -1.08 8.57 -7.56
N LEU A 12 -2.11 8.21 -8.32
CA LEU A 12 -3.28 7.49 -7.79
C LEU A 12 -2.90 6.14 -7.20
N GLY A 13 -2.04 5.39 -7.88
CA GLY A 13 -1.51 4.11 -7.42
C GLY A 13 -0.70 4.23 -6.13
N LEU A 14 0.13 5.27 -6.01
CA LEU A 14 0.90 5.54 -4.79
C LEU A 14 -0.02 5.87 -3.60
N ILE A 15 -1.03 6.72 -3.81
CA ILE A 15 -1.99 7.10 -2.76
C ILE A 15 -2.86 5.89 -2.36
N ALA A 16 -3.45 5.20 -3.34
CA ALA A 16 -4.31 4.05 -3.08
C ALA A 16 -3.53 2.89 -2.47
N GLY A 17 -2.34 2.60 -2.99
CA GLY A 17 -1.43 1.60 -2.42
C GLY A 17 -1.03 1.94 -0.99
N GLY A 18 -0.65 3.19 -0.72
CA GLY A 18 -0.35 3.66 0.63
C GLY A 18 -1.54 3.51 1.59
N ALA A 19 -2.73 3.89 1.15
CA ALA A 19 -3.96 3.76 1.95
C ALA A 19 -4.28 2.29 2.29
N VAL A 20 -4.10 1.37 1.33
CA VAL A 20 -4.29 -0.07 1.56
C VAL A 20 -3.22 -0.61 2.52
N GLY A 21 -1.95 -0.24 2.33
CA GLY A 21 -0.87 -0.65 3.21
C GLY A 21 -1.04 -0.13 4.65
N PHE A 22 -1.56 1.09 4.80
CA PHE A 22 -1.93 1.67 6.09
C PHE A 22 -3.03 0.86 6.76
N ALA A 23 -4.16 0.67 6.05
CA ALA A 23 -5.30 -0.07 6.58
C ALA A 23 -4.91 -1.49 6.99
N LEU A 24 -4.09 -2.18 6.18
CA LEU A 24 -3.62 -3.53 6.50
C LEU A 24 -2.70 -3.53 7.73
N SER A 25 -1.78 -2.57 7.84
CA SER A 25 -0.90 -2.40 8.99
C SER A 25 -1.70 -2.19 10.28
N GLU A 26 -2.66 -1.28 10.26
CA GLU A 26 -3.50 -0.96 11.42
C GLU A 26 -4.39 -2.15 11.81
N VAL A 27 -5.02 -2.80 10.84
CA VAL A 27 -5.87 -3.98 11.09
C VAL A 27 -5.05 -5.10 11.74
N LEU A 28 -3.84 -5.38 11.23
CA LEU A 28 -2.94 -6.36 11.85
C LEU A 28 -2.48 -5.94 13.24
N ALA A 29 -2.12 -4.67 13.43
CA ALA A 29 -1.69 -4.17 14.73
C ALA A 29 -2.79 -4.31 15.79
N VAL A 30 -4.03 -3.95 15.44
CA VAL A 30 -5.21 -4.13 16.30
C VAL A 30 -5.45 -5.61 16.57
N LEU A 31 -5.36 -6.47 15.54
CA LEU A 31 -5.57 -7.92 15.71
C LEU A 31 -4.54 -8.53 16.67
N LEU A 32 -3.27 -8.17 16.53
CA LEU A 32 -2.19 -8.62 17.39
C LEU A 32 -2.35 -8.11 18.82
N LEU A 33 -2.77 -6.86 18.98
CA LEU A 33 -3.03 -6.28 20.30
C LEU A 33 -4.18 -7.01 21.02
N VAL A 34 -5.26 -7.30 20.30
CA VAL A 34 -6.43 -7.99 20.85
C VAL A 34 -6.10 -9.45 21.18
N LEU A 35 -5.39 -10.16 20.31
CA LEU A 35 -5.02 -11.56 20.50
C LEU A 35 -3.88 -11.75 21.51
N GLY A 36 -2.97 -10.77 21.61
CA GLY A 36 -1.84 -10.76 22.54
C GLY A 36 -2.19 -10.27 23.95
N GLY A 37 -3.47 -9.98 24.23
CA GLY A 37 -3.90 -9.54 25.56
C GLY A 37 -3.36 -8.16 25.97
N GLY A 38 -3.06 -7.29 25.00
CA GLY A 38 -2.50 -5.96 25.24
C GLY A 38 -1.00 -5.83 25.03
N GLU A 39 -0.29 -6.94 24.76
CA GLU A 39 1.12 -6.93 24.41
C GLU A 39 1.32 -7.08 22.89
N LEU A 40 2.17 -6.24 22.31
CA LEU A 40 2.56 -6.32 20.91
C LEU A 40 3.87 -7.13 20.80
N PRO A 41 3.97 -8.07 19.84
CA PRO A 41 5.18 -8.84 19.64
C PRO A 41 6.35 -7.94 19.21
N GLU A 42 7.59 -8.35 19.51
CA GLU A 42 8.81 -7.53 19.26
C GLU A 42 9.00 -7.15 17.78
N TRP A 43 8.45 -7.93 16.85
CA TRP A 43 8.48 -7.66 15.41
C TRP A 43 7.32 -6.79 14.92
N ALA A 44 6.31 -6.46 15.75
CA ALA A 44 5.18 -5.61 15.37
C ALA A 44 5.58 -4.25 14.76
N PRO A 45 6.69 -3.59 15.14
CA PRO A 45 7.16 -2.40 14.47
C PRO A 45 7.47 -2.60 12.98
N ALA A 46 7.61 -3.84 12.49
CA ALA A 46 7.80 -4.12 11.07
C ALA A 46 6.52 -3.90 10.23
N LEU A 47 5.33 -3.88 10.85
CA LEU A 47 4.06 -3.62 10.15
C LEU A 47 4.06 -2.27 9.43
N ARG A 48 4.80 -1.28 9.94
CA ARG A 48 4.96 0.04 9.30
C ARG A 48 5.55 -0.03 7.89
N TYR A 49 6.26 -1.12 7.56
CA TYR A 49 6.82 -1.32 6.23
C TYR A 49 5.76 -1.71 5.19
N PHE A 50 4.55 -2.11 5.59
CA PHE A 50 3.47 -2.35 4.62
C PHE A 50 3.10 -1.09 3.86
N LEU A 51 3.10 0.07 4.53
CA LEU A 51 2.80 1.35 3.88
C LEU A 51 3.69 1.63 2.66
N PRO A 52 5.04 1.69 2.78
CA PRO A 52 5.90 1.91 1.62
C PRO A 52 5.87 0.75 0.62
N LEU A 53 5.67 -0.50 1.06
CA LEU A 53 5.59 -1.67 0.16
C LEU A 53 4.40 -1.55 -0.80
N PHE A 54 3.22 -1.31 -0.26
CA PHE A 54 2.00 -1.20 -1.07
C PHE A 54 1.97 0.10 -1.87
N ALA A 55 2.51 1.20 -1.34
CA ALA A 55 2.67 2.45 -2.09
C ALA A 55 3.60 2.27 -3.30
N ALA A 56 4.75 1.61 -3.12
CA ALA A 56 5.68 1.30 -4.21
C ALA A 56 5.06 0.35 -5.24
N PHE A 57 4.34 -0.67 -4.78
CA PHE A 57 3.61 -1.57 -5.66
C PHE A 57 2.55 -0.84 -6.49
N GLY A 58 1.73 0.00 -5.86
CA GLY A 58 0.72 0.80 -6.56
C GLY A 58 1.32 1.80 -7.55
N LEU A 59 2.44 2.43 -7.19
CA LEU A 59 3.19 3.34 -8.07
C LEU A 59 3.62 2.66 -9.38
N ILE A 60 4.04 1.39 -9.31
CA ILE A 60 4.53 0.62 -10.47
C ILE A 60 3.37 -0.02 -11.24
N CYS A 61 2.42 -0.65 -10.55
CA CYS A 61 1.37 -1.45 -11.18
C CYS A 61 0.29 -0.59 -11.84
N ALA A 62 -0.08 0.55 -11.26
CA ALA A 62 -1.11 1.42 -11.82
C ALA A 62 -0.81 1.93 -13.25
N PRO A 63 0.38 2.49 -13.56
CA PRO A 63 0.69 2.89 -14.92
C PRO A 63 0.83 1.70 -15.89
N VAL A 64 1.24 0.53 -15.40
CA VAL A 64 1.31 -0.70 -16.21
C VAL A 64 -0.08 -1.17 -16.63
N LEU A 65 -1.05 -1.16 -15.71
CA LEU A 65 -2.45 -1.52 -16.00
C LEU A 65 -3.07 -0.57 -17.03
N VAL A 66 -2.91 0.74 -16.85
CA VAL A 66 -3.41 1.77 -17.77
C VAL A 66 -2.77 1.65 -19.16
N SER A 67 -1.52 1.18 -19.24
CA SER A 67 -0.84 0.95 -20.52
C SER A 67 -1.29 -0.33 -21.22
N ARG A 68 -1.79 -1.34 -20.48
CA ARG A 68 -2.30 -2.59 -21.03
C ARG A 68 -3.71 -2.48 -21.59
N GLU A 69 -4.60 -1.70 -20.97
CA GLU A 69 -5.99 -1.52 -21.44
C GLU A 69 -6.10 -0.80 -22.80
N ARG A 70 -5.00 -0.22 -23.32
CA ARG A 70 -4.97 0.49 -24.60
C ARG A 70 -4.27 -0.27 -25.73
N LYS A 71 -3.84 -1.51 -25.51
CA LYS A 71 -3.38 -2.42 -26.57
C LYS A 71 -4.54 -3.28 -27.04
#